data_AF-A0A818D4I1-F1
#
_entry.id   AF-A0A818D4I1-F1
#
_cell.length_a   1.000
_cell.length_b   1.000
_cell.length_c   1.000
_cell.angle_alpha   90.00
_cell.angle_beta   90.00
_cell.angle_gamma   90.00
#
_symmetry.space_group_name_H-M   'P 1'
#
loop_
_entity.id
_entity.type
_entity.pdbx_description
1 polymer ?
#
loop_
_entity_poly.entity_id
_entity_poly.type
_entity_poly.pdbx_seq_one_letter_code
_entity_poly.pdbx_strand_id
1 'polypeptide(L)'
;MAHATKTFWTQAEALEFITERQKNNNSGEILYLFSFESQPEGKRRYQVADIDVFIHEYYQLPASQRHTYEIIIDKKPSKLYFDLEYDINANPKLNGPKLTTNFIQV
;
A
#
# COMPACT_ATOMS: atom_id res chain seq x y z
N MET A 1 -16.43 8.18 -15.10
CA MET A 1 -15.46 7.53 -16.03
C MET A 1 -14.60 6.64 -15.15
N ALA A 2 -14.64 5.32 -15.34
CA ALA A 2 -13.88 4.40 -14.50
C ALA A 2 -12.38 4.65 -14.72
N HIS A 3 -11.67 5.13 -13.71
CA HIS A 3 -10.21 5.14 -13.75
C HIS A 3 -9.76 3.68 -13.75
N ALA A 4 -9.16 3.23 -14.84
CA ALA A 4 -8.78 1.84 -15.00
C ALA A 4 -7.61 1.50 -14.06
N THR A 5 -7.80 0.53 -13.18
CA THR A 5 -6.70 -0.16 -12.51
C THR A 5 -5.83 -0.88 -13.54
N LYS A 6 -4.52 -0.99 -13.30
CA LYS A 6 -3.62 -1.77 -14.15
C LYS A 6 -2.67 -2.63 -13.32
N THR A 7 -2.57 -3.91 -13.70
CA THR A 7 -1.73 -4.90 -13.02
C THR A 7 -0.50 -5.25 -13.84
N PHE A 8 0.63 -5.42 -13.17
CA PHE A 8 1.94 -5.71 -13.72
C PHE A 8 2.54 -6.97 -13.08
N TRP A 9 3.52 -7.57 -13.75
CA TRP A 9 4.24 -8.73 -13.23
C TRP A 9 5.39 -8.30 -12.34
N THR A 10 6.04 -7.19 -12.66
CA THR A 10 7.18 -6.67 -11.92
C THR A 10 6.91 -5.29 -11.35
N GLN A 11 7.60 -4.96 -10.26
CA GLN A 11 7.54 -3.62 -9.67
C GLN A 11 8.09 -2.56 -10.64
N ALA A 12 9.12 -2.91 -11.41
CA ALA A 12 9.76 -2.00 -12.36
C ALA A 12 8.78 -1.54 -13.45
N GLU A 13 8.02 -2.46 -14.05
CA GLU A 13 7.00 -2.13 -15.06
C GLU A 13 5.91 -1.20 -14.49
N ALA A 14 5.50 -1.44 -13.24
CA ALA A 14 4.49 -0.61 -12.58
C ALA A 14 5.02 0.81 -12.29
N LEU A 15 6.27 0.93 -11.86
CA LEU A 15 6.94 2.21 -11.62
C LEU A 15 7.16 3.01 -12.91
N GLU A 16 7.55 2.33 -13.99
CA GLU A 16 7.67 2.94 -15.32
C GLU A 16 6.31 3.50 -15.77
N PHE A 17 5.23 2.71 -15.63
CA PHE A 17 3.88 3.15 -15.96
C PHE A 17 3.45 4.40 -15.17
N ILE A 18 3.70 4.44 -13.86
CA ILE A 18 3.39 5.61 -13.03
C ILE A 18 4.19 6.82 -13.50
N THR A 19 5.49 6.65 -13.77
CA THR A 19 6.39 7.71 -14.22
C THR A 19 5.90 8.32 -15.54
N GLU A 20 5.54 7.48 -16.52
CA GLU A 20 5.02 7.93 -17.81
C GLU A 20 3.66 8.63 -17.69
N ARG A 21 2.78 8.14 -16.81
CA ARG A 21 1.48 8.81 -16.56
C ARG A 21 1.68 10.17 -15.91
N GLN A 22 2.59 10.29 -14.95
CA GLN A 22 2.89 11.54 -14.26
C GLN A 22 3.49 12.60 -15.17
N LYS A 23 4.38 12.23 -16.11
CA LYS A 23 4.92 13.16 -17.11
C LYS A 23 3.84 13.80 -17.98
N ASN A 24 2.75 13.06 -18.25
CA ASN A 24 1.66 13.47 -19.12
C ASN A 24 0.42 13.96 -18.35
N ASN A 25 0.52 14.12 -17.02
CA ASN A 25 -0.62 14.36 -16.15
C ASN A 25 -0.98 15.85 -16.06
N ASN A 26 -1.83 16.31 -16.98
CA ASN A 26 -2.42 17.65 -16.91
C ASN A 26 -3.60 17.74 -15.93
N SER A 27 -4.11 16.61 -15.43
CA SER A 27 -5.36 16.51 -14.66
C SER A 27 -5.16 16.38 -13.14
N GLY A 28 -3.92 16.26 -12.65
CA GLY A 28 -3.64 16.09 -11.21
C GLY A 28 -3.99 14.71 -10.65
N GLU A 29 -4.11 13.69 -11.50
CA GLU A 29 -4.40 12.30 -11.08
C GLU A 29 -3.30 11.79 -10.14
N ILE A 30 -3.66 11.24 -8.97
CA ILE A 30 -2.71 10.66 -8.01
C ILE A 30 -2.80 9.13 -8.10
N LEU A 31 -1.72 8.52 -8.59
CA LEU A 31 -1.61 7.06 -8.66
C LEU A 31 -0.82 6.52 -7.47
N TYR A 32 -1.30 5.39 -6.97
CA TYR A 32 -0.70 4.57 -5.93
C TYR A 32 -0.27 3.23 -6.50
N LEU A 33 0.75 2.65 -5.88
CA LEU A 33 1.28 1.34 -6.23
C LEU A 33 1.04 0.39 -5.07
N PHE A 34 0.41 -0.74 -5.36
CA PHE A 34 0.14 -1.80 -4.40
C PHE A 34 0.79 -3.09 -4.88
N SER A 35 1.22 -3.92 -3.94
CA SER A 35 1.62 -5.29 -4.22
C SER A 35 0.64 -6.26 -3.57
N PHE A 36 0.29 -7.33 -4.26
CA PHE A 36 -0.61 -8.36 -3.76
C PHE A 36 -0.13 -9.75 -4.16
N GLU A 37 -0.57 -10.75 -3.41
CA GLU A 37 -0.26 -12.15 -3.69
C GLU A 37 -1.26 -12.71 -4.70
N SER A 38 -0.79 -13.14 -5.87
CA SER A 38 -1.62 -13.87 -6.82
C SER A 38 -1.70 -15.33 -6.41
N GLN A 39 -2.87 -15.76 -5.98
CA GLN A 39 -3.18 -17.17 -5.80
C GLN A 39 -3.47 -17.82 -7.16
N PRO A 40 -3.13 -19.11 -7.36
CA PRO A 40 -2.55 -20.05 -6.38
C PRO A 40 -1.01 -20.06 -6.29
N GLU A 41 -0.28 -19.37 -7.17
CA GLU A 41 1.18 -19.54 -7.26
C GLU A 41 1.97 -18.80 -6.17
N GLY A 42 1.30 -18.03 -5.30
CA GLY A 42 1.94 -17.22 -4.25
C GLY A 42 2.86 -16.12 -4.80
N LYS A 43 2.74 -15.81 -6.09
CA LYS A 43 3.60 -14.84 -6.76
C LYS A 43 3.13 -13.42 -6.47
N ARG A 44 4.06 -12.51 -6.22
CA ARG A 44 3.73 -11.10 -6.04
C ARG A 44 3.43 -10.45 -7.38
N ARG A 45 2.29 -9.75 -7.47
CA ARG A 45 1.92 -8.88 -8.58
C ARG A 45 1.72 -7.46 -8.08
N TYR A 46 1.70 -6.52 -9.02
CA TYR A 46 1.69 -5.09 -8.70
C TYR A 46 0.52 -4.40 -9.36
N GLN A 47 -0.27 -3.67 -8.59
CA GLN A 47 -1.46 -2.94 -9.05
C GLN A 47 -1.20 -1.44 -8.96
N VAL A 48 -1.49 -0.72 -10.04
CA VAL A 48 -1.51 0.74 -10.08
C VAL A 48 -2.96 1.19 -10.19
N ALA A 49 -3.38 2.05 -9.26
CA ALA A 49 -4.74 2.58 -9.23
C ALA A 49 -4.80 3.95 -8.54
N ASP A 50 -5.89 4.66 -8.79
CA ASP A 50 -6.37 5.69 -7.87
C ASP A 50 -6.86 5.05 -6.55
N ILE A 51 -6.81 5.80 -5.45
CA ILE A 51 -7.13 5.27 -4.12
C ILE A 51 -8.60 4.84 -3.98
N ASP A 52 -9.54 5.56 -4.58
CA ASP A 52 -10.97 5.24 -4.47
C ASP A 52 -11.30 3.98 -5.27
N VAL A 53 -10.67 3.84 -6.44
CA VAL A 53 -10.78 2.62 -7.28
C VAL A 53 -10.21 1.42 -6.54
N PHE A 54 -9.00 1.55 -5.98
CA PHE A 54 -8.36 0.48 -5.21
C PHE A 54 -9.23 0.04 -4.04
N ILE A 55 -9.73 0.98 -3.23
CA ILE A 55 -10.58 0.70 -2.08
C ILE A 55 -11.84 -0.04 -2.51
N HIS A 56 -12.50 0.43 -3.57
CA HIS A 56 -13.70 -0.20 -4.09
C HIS A 56 -13.45 -1.67 -4.46
N GLU A 57 -12.40 -1.94 -5.24
CA GLU A 57 -12.03 -3.30 -5.69
C GLU A 57 -11.59 -4.19 -4.51
N TYR A 58 -10.76 -3.66 -3.62
CA TYR A 58 -10.23 -4.38 -2.45
C TYR A 58 -11.35 -4.90 -1.54
N TYR A 59 -12.40 -4.10 -1.30
CA TYR A 59 -13.53 -4.52 -0.47
C TYR A 59 -14.46 -5.54 -1.15
N GLN A 60 -14.40 -5.71 -2.48
CA GLN A 60 -15.09 -6.81 -3.16
C GLN A 60 -14.38 -8.17 -2.99
N LEU A 61 -13.09 -8.16 -2.63
CA LEU A 61 -12.34 -9.40 -2.43
C LEU A 61 -12.79 -10.14 -1.14
N PRO A 62 -12.78 -11.48 -1.13
CA PRO A 62 -12.88 -12.26 0.10
C PRO A 62 -11.80 -11.84 1.11
N ALA A 63 -12.11 -11.86 2.41
CA ALA A 63 -11.18 -11.46 3.45
C ALA A 63 -9.84 -12.24 3.41
N SER A 64 -9.89 -13.51 2.99
CA SER A 64 -8.71 -14.38 2.81
C SER A 64 -7.83 -14.04 1.60
N GLN A 65 -8.23 -13.07 0.78
CA GLN A 65 -7.48 -12.60 -0.40
C GLN A 65 -7.03 -11.15 -0.27
N ARG A 66 -7.29 -10.52 0.89
CA ARG A 66 -6.97 -9.12 1.19
C ARG A 66 -5.53 -8.92 1.64
N HIS A 67 -4.61 -9.66 1.04
CA HIS A 67 -3.17 -9.60 1.31
C HIS A 67 -2.52 -8.60 0.34
N THR A 68 -2.59 -7.32 0.70
CA THR A 68 -2.10 -6.22 -0.13
C THR A 68 -1.24 -5.28 0.69
N TYR A 69 -0.16 -4.78 0.09
CA TYR A 69 0.77 -3.83 0.68
C TYR A 69 0.92 -2.61 -0.21
N GLU A 70 0.88 -1.41 0.36
CA GLU A 70 1.27 -0.19 -0.34
C GLU A 70 2.79 -0.21 -0.59
N ILE A 71 3.20 0.20 -1.78
CA ILE A 71 4.60 0.45 -2.10
C ILE A 71 4.86 1.95 -1.98
N ILE A 72 5.67 2.32 -0.99
CA ILE A 72 6.17 3.69 -0.84
C ILE A 72 7.24 3.93 -1.91
N ILE A 73 6.91 4.79 -2.88
CA ILE A 73 7.76 5.04 -4.05
C ILE A 73 8.93 5.93 -3.64
N ASP A 74 10.15 5.51 -3.98
CA ASP A 74 11.36 6.31 -3.77
C ASP A 74 11.22 7.71 -4.38
N LYS A 75 11.73 8.73 -3.67
CA LYS A 75 11.67 10.15 -4.05
C LYS A 75 10.26 10.76 -4.22
N LYS A 76 9.18 10.03 -3.89
CA LYS A 76 7.84 10.60 -3.73
C LYS A 76 7.67 11.08 -2.28
N PRO A 77 7.17 12.31 -2.03
CA PRO A 77 6.86 12.73 -0.67
C PRO A 77 5.90 11.75 0.02
N SER A 78 6.21 11.40 1.26
CA SER A 78 5.40 10.51 2.09
C SER A 78 5.12 11.15 3.46
N LYS A 79 4.10 10.64 4.14
CA LYS A 79 3.87 10.99 5.54
C LYS A 79 4.90 10.30 6.41
N LEU A 80 5.27 10.91 7.53
CA LEU A 80 6.00 10.21 8.58
C LEU A 80 5.14 9.04 9.08
N TYR A 81 5.70 7.84 9.09
CA TYR A 81 5.04 6.62 9.56
C TYR A 81 6.02 5.81 10.42
N PHE A 82 5.45 5.04 11.35
CA PHE A 82 6.20 4.14 12.21
C PHE A 82 5.48 2.80 12.24
N ASP A 83 6.28 1.72 12.19
CA ASP A 83 5.81 0.38 12.49
C ASP A 83 6.26 0.04 13.91
N LEU A 84 5.29 -0.17 14.81
CA LEU A 84 5.53 -0.36 16.24
C LEU A 84 5.04 -1.74 16.65
N GLU A 85 5.96 -2.58 17.08
CA GLU A 85 5.68 -3.95 17.49
C GLU A 85 6.44 -4.34 18.77
N TYR A 86 5.84 -5.24 19.55
CA TYR A 86 6.49 -5.86 20.71
C TYR A 86 5.89 -7.24 21.00
N ASP A 87 6.70 -8.15 21.54
CA ASP A 87 6.23 -9.47 21.96
C ASP A 87 5.40 -9.36 23.26
N ILE A 88 4.13 -9.73 23.18
CA ILE A 88 3.16 -9.66 24.28
C ILE A 88 3.53 -10.63 25.43
N ASN A 89 4.00 -11.84 25.10
CA ASN A 89 4.32 -12.88 26.08
C ASN A 89 5.60 -12.54 26.84
N ALA A 90 6.59 -11.97 26.16
CA ALA A 90 7.82 -11.49 26.77
C ALA A 90 7.60 -10.22 27.61
N ASN A 91 6.53 -9.45 27.32
CA ASN A 91 6.26 -8.16 27.95
C ASN A 91 4.86 -8.05 28.57
N PRO A 92 4.47 -8.95 29.50
CA PRO A 92 3.09 -9.05 29.98
C PRO A 92 2.61 -7.83 30.79
N LYS A 93 3.51 -6.94 31.19
CA LYS A 93 3.21 -5.72 31.95
C LYS A 93 3.14 -4.46 31.09
N LEU A 94 3.50 -4.54 29.81
CA LEU A 94 3.47 -3.40 28.91
C LEU A 94 2.05 -3.15 28.41
N ASN A 95 1.69 -1.88 28.29
CA ASN A 95 0.41 -1.43 27.73
C ASN A 95 0.71 -0.74 26.40
N GLY A 96 0.47 -1.44 25.29
CA GLY A 96 0.71 -0.95 23.93
C GLY A 96 0.12 0.44 23.68
N PRO A 97 -1.19 0.68 23.89
CA PRO A 97 -1.79 2.00 23.73
C PRO A 97 -1.09 3.13 24.51
N LYS A 98 -0.66 2.86 25.75
CA LYS A 98 0.10 3.84 26.56
C LYS A 98 1.48 4.11 25.97
N LEU A 99 2.17 3.07 25.49
CA LEU A 99 3.48 3.22 24.84
C LEU A 99 3.37 4.06 23.56
N THR A 100 2.36 3.81 22.72
CA THR A 100 2.11 4.61 21.51
C THR A 100 1.78 6.07 21.86
N THR A 101 0.96 6.29 22.89
CA THR A 101 0.62 7.66 23.35
C THR A 101 1.88 8.41 23.80
N ASN A 102 2.73 7.76 24.59
CA ASN A 102 3.98 8.35 25.04
C ASN A 102 4.92 8.64 23.86
N PHE A 103 5.04 7.72 22.90
CA PHE A 103 5.88 7.86 21.71
C PHE A 103 5.51 9.09 20.87
N ILE A 104 4.21 9.38 20.71
CA ILE A 104 3.73 10.53 19.94
C ILE A 104 4.02 11.87 20.64
N GLN A 105 4.21 11.86 21.97
CA GLN A 105 4.45 13.07 22.77
C GLN A 105 5.92 13.48 22.85
N VAL A 106 6.84 12.64 22.38
CA VAL A 106 8.28 12.93 22.29
C VAL A 106 8.55 13.82 21.09
#